data_AF-A0A4P5USN5-F1
#
_entry.id   AF-A0A4P5USN5-F1
#
_cell.length_a   1.000
_cell.length_b   1.000
_cell.length_c   1.000
_cell.angle_alpha   90.00
_cell.angle_beta   90.00
_cell.angle_gamma   90.00
#
_symmetry.space_group_name_H-M   'P 1'
#
loop_
_entity.id
_entity.type
_entity.pdbx_description
1 polymer ?
#
loop_
_entity_poly.entity_id
_entity_poly.type
_entity_poly.pdbx_seq_one_letter_code
_entity_poly.pdbx_strand_id
1 'polypeptide(L)'
;MWQHLRFTDVMKHQFTLLCKNTFDYSCIVVVYPSMLLLSKSAYSNDNIYIFYWTNPVKILSTFFFCFCTSLSILHSQSQSSIGVGHQPLSLFQNADTVHVFCNGIDKNFDGICQLDSGDIPATWWQIDAYTKALKGISVMERGYFEFPFRNAITKQYMYCSRANKIEQYDLSTRQLIDSSIVQLDNPSQKITAITAIQSSGKEIALMYSSKKDYVSSGEFTLFSLANKTVLFSTYIGINPQHILAFPESQTLMCAILCEGTFGSNDSKIFFVLKPNSNNPNISIDSIDIGDTGNYLAEFNGILLAVMNGSHEITAVNLEDRSLIGKFPVGTSGYNGPREAVIDPSGIVFVSTYNSDIRKGLLSNGTLENILDPKGKPEGIALINGALWVANAYKSGSYDYDSTITIMEQTVGIFNNDNDISHISIDENQNSVQFSVETNQSESLLRCRIIDLQGATIVENSFEGEYVSSDKTLFTVRIFLKNIMSGIYIAEYTIGNARKTMLFIHRK
;
A
#
# COMPACT_ATOMS: atom_id res chain seq x y z
N MET A 1 17.65 -66.29 8.25
CA MET A 1 19.02 -66.56 7.77
C MET A 1 19.74 -65.21 7.72
N TRP A 2 20.94 -65.16 8.30
CA TRP A 2 21.63 -63.97 8.81
C TRP A 2 22.32 -63.06 7.76
N GLN A 3 22.75 -61.88 8.26
CA GLN A 3 23.78 -60.92 7.79
C GLN A 3 23.31 -59.79 6.84
N HIS A 4 23.69 -58.51 6.98
CA HIS A 4 24.64 -57.81 7.86
C HIS A 4 24.28 -56.31 7.98
N LEU A 5 24.64 -55.70 9.12
CA LEU A 5 24.58 -54.26 9.47
C LEU A 5 25.40 -53.32 8.57
N ARG A 6 24.98 -52.05 8.46
CA ARG A 6 25.81 -50.86 8.81
C ARG A 6 24.95 -49.62 9.08
N PHE A 7 25.22 -48.99 10.22
CA PHE A 7 24.70 -47.72 10.73
C PHE A 7 25.27 -46.51 9.96
N THR A 8 24.49 -45.44 9.84
CA THR A 8 24.92 -44.05 10.10
C THR A 8 23.69 -43.20 10.40
N ASP A 9 23.71 -42.57 11.57
CA ASP A 9 22.69 -41.70 12.15
C ASP A 9 22.65 -40.32 11.48
N VAL A 10 21.45 -39.73 11.36
CA VAL A 10 21.10 -38.41 11.95
C VAL A 10 19.58 -38.39 12.20
N MET A 11 19.18 -38.49 13.47
CA MET A 11 17.80 -38.26 13.90
C MET A 11 17.48 -36.76 13.90
N LYS A 12 16.53 -36.35 13.04
CA LYS A 12 15.70 -35.16 13.29
C LYS A 12 14.57 -35.58 14.23
N HIS A 13 14.57 -35.09 15.47
CA HIS A 13 13.37 -35.11 16.30
C HIS A 13 12.49 -33.92 15.92
N GLN A 14 11.37 -34.21 15.26
CA GLN A 14 10.19 -33.34 15.22
C GLN A 14 9.44 -33.51 16.55
N PHE A 15 9.26 -32.42 17.29
CA PHE A 15 8.22 -32.35 18.31
C PHE A 15 6.95 -31.83 17.64
N THR A 16 5.96 -32.71 17.47
CA THR A 16 4.59 -32.36 17.12
C THR A 16 3.86 -31.97 18.40
N LEU A 17 3.58 -30.67 18.59
CA LEU A 17 2.65 -30.23 19.62
C LEU A 17 1.24 -30.19 19.02
N LEU A 18 0.40 -31.13 19.44
CA LEU A 18 -1.03 -31.13 19.19
C LEU A 18 -1.68 -30.17 20.21
N CYS A 19 -2.04 -28.96 19.78
CA CYS A 19 -2.99 -28.11 20.49
C CYS A 19 -4.25 -27.95 19.65
N LYS A 20 -5.35 -28.42 20.23
CA LYS A 20 -6.70 -28.43 19.67
C LYS A 20 -7.43 -27.19 20.22
N ASN A 21 -7.87 -26.32 19.32
CA ASN A 21 -8.84 -25.24 19.47
C ASN A 21 -8.50 -23.96 20.27
N THR A 22 -8.53 -22.86 19.48
CA THR A 22 -9.24 -21.57 19.66
C THR A 22 -8.56 -20.41 20.42
N PHE A 23 -8.29 -19.36 19.62
CA PHE A 23 -7.97 -17.95 19.91
C PHE A 23 -6.53 -17.63 20.33
N ASP A 24 -5.69 -17.29 19.34
CA ASP A 24 -4.45 -16.55 19.54
C ASP A 24 -4.70 -15.04 19.34
N TYR A 25 -4.41 -14.25 20.36
CA TYR A 25 -4.26 -12.80 20.26
C TYR A 25 -2.77 -12.46 20.27
N SER A 26 -2.30 -11.74 19.27
CA SER A 26 -0.93 -11.21 19.21
C SER A 26 -0.84 -9.92 20.02
N CYS A 27 0.08 -9.87 20.99
CA CYS A 27 0.43 -8.66 21.73
C CYS A 27 1.66 -8.01 21.10
N ILE A 28 1.61 -6.71 20.78
CA ILE A 28 2.76 -5.94 20.29
C ILE A 28 3.57 -5.49 21.51
N VAL A 29 4.81 -5.99 21.64
CA VAL A 29 5.78 -5.51 22.64
C VAL A 29 6.71 -4.50 21.95
N VAL A 30 6.60 -3.23 22.33
CA VAL A 30 7.56 -2.19 21.92
C VAL A 30 8.67 -2.14 22.97
N VAL A 31 9.89 -2.52 22.59
CA VAL A 31 11.08 -2.43 23.45
C VAL A 31 11.91 -1.20 23.04
N TYR A 32 12.16 -0.29 23.98
CA TYR A 32 13.07 0.85 23.78
C TYR A 32 14.54 0.43 24.00
N PRO A 33 15.49 0.88 23.16
CA PRO A 33 16.89 0.55 23.31
C PRO A 33 17.62 1.64 24.11
N SER A 34 17.88 1.37 25.39
CA SER A 34 18.95 2.07 26.10
C SER A 34 19.40 1.27 27.33
N MET A 35 20.24 0.26 27.11
CA MET A 35 21.37 -0.02 28.01
C MET A 35 22.42 -0.88 27.30
N LEU A 36 23.60 -0.28 27.17
CA LEU A 36 24.85 -0.86 26.71
C LEU A 36 25.42 -1.76 27.83
N LEU A 37 25.82 -3.01 27.53
CA LEU A 37 26.91 -3.62 28.31
C LEU A 37 27.68 -4.68 27.51
N LEU A 38 29.00 -4.62 27.72
CA LEU A 38 30.09 -5.30 27.03
C LEU A 38 30.14 -6.82 27.25
N SER A 39 30.77 -7.48 26.28
CA SER A 39 31.10 -8.91 26.20
C SER A 39 31.99 -9.45 27.34
N LYS A 40 31.88 -10.74 27.69
CA LYS A 40 32.73 -11.86 27.18
C LYS A 40 32.71 -13.13 28.09
N SER A 41 32.46 -14.26 27.42
CA SER A 41 32.91 -15.65 27.61
C SER A 41 32.64 -16.52 28.85
N ALA A 42 32.15 -17.74 28.51
CA ALA A 42 32.70 -19.07 28.79
C ALA A 42 32.21 -19.90 30.01
N TYR A 43 31.56 -21.01 29.64
CA TYR A 43 31.56 -22.35 30.22
C TYR A 43 30.85 -22.66 31.57
N SER A 44 29.92 -23.60 31.43
CA SER A 44 29.61 -24.77 32.27
C SER A 44 28.46 -24.69 33.28
N ASN A 45 27.55 -25.64 33.03
CA ASN A 45 26.74 -26.50 33.91
C ASN A 45 25.81 -25.92 34.96
N ASP A 46 24.55 -26.37 34.83
CA ASP A 46 23.52 -26.60 35.85
C ASP A 46 23.51 -25.64 37.05
N ASN A 47 22.49 -24.78 37.11
CA ASN A 47 21.72 -24.56 38.34
C ASN A 47 20.42 -23.79 38.11
N ILE A 48 19.42 -24.23 38.86
CA ILE A 48 18.10 -23.65 39.12
C ILE A 48 18.27 -22.26 39.75
N TYR A 49 17.47 -21.27 39.33
CA TYR A 49 17.31 -20.01 40.05
C TYR A 49 15.90 -19.93 40.66
N ILE A 50 15.88 -19.95 42.00
CA ILE A 50 14.72 -19.65 42.85
C ILE A 50 14.69 -18.14 43.06
N PHE A 51 13.55 -17.50 42.78
CA PHE A 51 13.31 -16.12 43.23
C PHE A 51 12.45 -16.15 44.50
N TYR A 52 13.03 -15.63 45.60
CA TYR A 52 12.31 -15.38 46.84
C TYR A 52 11.51 -14.08 46.74
N TRP A 53 10.24 -14.14 47.13
CA TRP A 53 9.44 -12.95 47.47
C TRP A 53 9.01 -13.07 48.93
N THR A 54 9.58 -12.23 49.79
CA THR A 54 9.30 -12.18 51.23
C THR A 54 8.35 -11.02 51.53
N ASN A 55 7.04 -11.23 51.54
CA ASN A 55 6.24 -11.64 52.71
C ASN A 55 4.75 -11.23 52.53
N PRO A 56 3.80 -12.01 53.09
CA PRO A 56 2.38 -11.98 52.73
C PRO A 56 1.51 -11.39 53.83
N VAL A 57 0.53 -10.53 53.51
CA VAL A 57 -0.69 -10.38 54.33
C VAL A 57 -1.86 -9.96 53.44
N LYS A 58 -2.97 -10.72 53.55
CA LYS A 58 -4.34 -10.52 53.05
C LYS A 58 -4.67 -11.00 51.63
N ILE A 59 -4.89 -12.32 51.57
CA ILE A 59 -6.00 -12.93 50.84
C ILE A 59 -7.31 -12.47 51.51
N LEU A 60 -8.08 -11.58 50.86
CA LEU A 60 -9.55 -11.53 50.96
C LEU A 60 -10.15 -10.53 49.93
N SER A 61 -10.25 -10.92 48.67
CA SER A 61 -11.26 -10.37 47.73
C SER A 61 -11.34 -11.26 46.49
N THR A 62 -11.90 -12.44 46.74
CA THR A 62 -12.61 -13.30 45.81
C THR A 62 -13.54 -12.50 44.89
N PHE A 63 -13.47 -12.77 43.59
CA PHE A 63 -14.50 -12.44 42.58
C PHE A 63 -14.76 -10.95 42.30
N PHE A 64 -13.80 -10.31 41.64
CA PHE A 64 -14.14 -9.39 40.55
C PHE A 64 -13.56 -10.00 39.28
N PHE A 65 -14.27 -11.00 38.75
CA PHE A 65 -14.17 -11.34 37.34
C PHE A 65 -14.59 -10.06 36.63
N CYS A 66 -13.63 -9.21 36.27
CA CYS A 66 -13.87 -8.17 35.29
C CYS A 66 -14.42 -8.90 34.07
N PHE A 67 -15.73 -8.85 33.93
CA PHE A 67 -16.40 -8.67 32.65
C PHE A 67 -15.78 -7.44 31.98
N CYS A 68 -14.51 -7.53 31.57
CA CYS A 68 -14.11 -6.97 30.31
C CYS A 68 -14.90 -7.82 29.31
N THR A 69 -16.18 -7.45 29.15
CA THR A 69 -16.82 -7.64 27.86
C THR A 69 -15.79 -7.12 26.89
N SER A 70 -15.19 -8.04 26.14
CA SER A 70 -14.75 -7.74 24.80
C SER A 70 -15.99 -7.21 24.10
N LEU A 71 -16.31 -5.94 24.32
CA LEU A 71 -16.81 -5.08 23.27
C LEU A 71 -15.69 -5.13 22.23
N SER A 72 -15.67 -6.20 21.45
CA SER A 72 -15.35 -6.13 20.05
C SER A 72 -16.31 -5.08 19.51
N ILE A 73 -15.95 -3.82 19.69
CA ILE A 73 -16.45 -2.73 18.89
C ILE A 73 -16.12 -3.22 17.49
N LEU A 74 -17.14 -3.77 16.84
CA LEU A 74 -17.17 -3.96 15.41
C LEU A 74 -16.94 -2.54 14.89
N HIS A 75 -15.66 -2.21 14.69
CA HIS A 75 -15.27 -0.99 14.03
C HIS A 75 -15.72 -1.21 12.60
N SER A 76 -16.98 -0.86 12.35
CA SER A 76 -17.54 -0.77 11.02
C SER A 76 -16.65 0.23 10.31
N GLN A 77 -15.76 -0.29 9.46
CA GLN A 77 -14.95 0.56 8.63
C GLN A 77 -15.91 1.41 7.81
N SER A 78 -15.85 2.74 7.97
CA SER A 78 -16.70 3.64 7.22
C SER A 78 -16.38 3.45 5.74
N GLN A 79 -17.38 3.05 4.97
CA GLN A 79 -17.27 2.78 3.55
C GLN A 79 -18.26 3.67 2.81
N SER A 80 -17.77 4.36 1.79
CA SER A 80 -18.59 5.15 0.88
C SER A 80 -18.30 4.75 -0.57
N SER A 81 -19.23 5.05 -1.47
CA SER A 81 -19.03 4.79 -2.90
C SER A 81 -19.33 6.04 -3.72
N ILE A 82 -18.60 6.19 -4.83
CA ILE A 82 -18.80 7.24 -5.82
C ILE A 82 -19.12 6.58 -7.16
N GLY A 83 -20.20 7.04 -7.81
CA GLY A 83 -20.51 6.63 -9.18
C GLY A 83 -19.57 7.32 -10.19
N VAL A 84 -18.99 6.54 -11.10
CA VAL A 84 -18.09 6.99 -12.18
C VAL A 84 -18.49 6.33 -13.51
N GLY A 85 -17.63 6.40 -14.53
CA GLY A 85 -17.83 5.70 -15.80
C GLY A 85 -17.64 4.19 -15.68
N HIS A 86 -18.04 3.45 -16.73
CA HIS A 86 -17.92 1.99 -16.76
C HIS A 86 -16.46 1.52 -16.78
N GLN A 87 -16.21 0.41 -16.09
CA GLN A 87 -14.91 -0.24 -15.99
C GLN A 87 -13.80 0.72 -15.52
N PRO A 88 -13.89 1.32 -14.32
CA PRO A 88 -12.79 2.08 -13.75
C PRO A 88 -11.54 1.18 -13.61
N LEU A 89 -10.44 1.61 -14.23
CA LEU A 89 -9.20 0.83 -14.33
C LEU A 89 -8.15 1.29 -13.33
N SER A 90 -7.99 2.61 -13.20
CA SER A 90 -6.92 3.21 -12.40
C SER A 90 -7.37 4.55 -11.84
N LEU A 91 -6.79 4.92 -10.70
CA LEU A 91 -7.01 6.19 -10.05
C LEU A 91 -5.73 6.69 -9.38
N PHE A 92 -5.54 8.00 -9.35
CA PHE A 92 -4.42 8.63 -8.65
C PHE A 92 -4.78 10.05 -8.21
N GLN A 93 -4.06 10.57 -7.22
CA GLN A 93 -4.25 11.93 -6.71
C GLN A 93 -3.20 12.89 -7.29
N ASN A 94 -3.65 14.04 -7.79
CA ASN A 94 -2.82 15.21 -8.06
C ASN A 94 -3.36 16.40 -7.28
N ALA A 95 -2.60 16.86 -6.29
CA ALA A 95 -3.03 17.89 -5.35
C ALA A 95 -4.38 17.54 -4.69
N ASP A 96 -5.40 18.38 -4.89
CA ASP A 96 -6.75 18.21 -4.34
C ASP A 96 -7.67 17.36 -5.23
N THR A 97 -7.17 16.82 -6.34
CA THR A 97 -7.98 16.17 -7.37
C THR A 97 -7.58 14.70 -7.51
N VAL A 98 -8.56 13.81 -7.37
CA VAL A 98 -8.45 12.40 -7.75
C VAL A 98 -8.89 12.27 -9.20
N HIS A 99 -8.02 11.73 -10.03
CA HIS A 99 -8.34 11.40 -11.40
C HIS A 99 -8.68 9.92 -11.48
N VAL A 100 -9.78 9.59 -12.16
CA VAL A 100 -10.24 8.21 -12.36
C VAL A 100 -10.38 7.96 -13.86
N PHE A 101 -9.80 6.87 -14.34
CA PHE A 101 -9.86 6.46 -15.73
C PHE A 101 -10.75 5.24 -15.89
N CYS A 102 -11.81 5.41 -16.68
CA CYS A 102 -12.82 4.41 -16.94
C CYS A 102 -12.70 3.99 -18.40
N ASN A 103 -12.64 2.69 -18.65
CA ASN A 103 -12.47 2.20 -20.02
C ASN A 103 -13.75 2.34 -20.85
N GLY A 104 -14.93 2.31 -20.24
CA GLY A 104 -16.19 2.23 -20.97
C GLY A 104 -16.60 0.78 -21.23
N ILE A 105 -17.31 0.54 -22.32
CA ILE A 105 -17.80 -0.78 -22.75
C ILE A 105 -17.53 -0.93 -24.24
N ASP A 106 -16.54 -1.76 -24.57
CA ASP A 106 -16.28 -2.25 -25.92
C ASP A 106 -17.06 -3.55 -26.13
N LYS A 107 -18.21 -3.50 -26.82
CA LYS A 107 -19.10 -4.65 -26.92
C LYS A 107 -18.56 -5.75 -27.81
N ASN A 108 -17.78 -5.40 -28.83
CA ASN A 108 -17.28 -6.33 -29.82
C ASN A 108 -15.78 -6.64 -29.64
N PHE A 109 -15.12 -6.01 -28.66
CA PHE A 109 -13.72 -6.22 -28.29
C PHE A 109 -12.74 -5.89 -29.42
N ASP A 110 -13.09 -4.97 -30.32
CA ASP A 110 -12.24 -4.55 -31.44
C ASP A 110 -11.34 -3.34 -31.12
N GLY A 111 -11.53 -2.72 -29.95
CA GLY A 111 -10.78 -1.54 -29.49
C GLY A 111 -11.21 -0.22 -30.14
N ILE A 112 -12.29 -0.21 -30.93
CA ILE A 112 -12.81 0.95 -31.66
C ILE A 112 -14.17 1.33 -31.07
N CYS A 113 -14.29 2.53 -30.50
CA CYS A 113 -15.57 2.97 -29.94
C CYS A 113 -16.58 3.31 -31.04
N GLN A 114 -17.66 2.52 -31.13
CA GLN A 114 -18.73 2.68 -32.09
C GLN A 114 -20.08 2.95 -31.40
N LEU A 115 -20.42 4.23 -31.18
CA LEU A 115 -21.62 4.59 -30.41
C LEU A 115 -22.91 3.98 -30.99
N ASP A 116 -23.01 3.86 -32.32
CA ASP A 116 -24.18 3.31 -33.00
C ASP A 116 -24.35 1.79 -32.81
N SER A 117 -23.28 1.06 -32.46
CA SER A 117 -23.34 -0.36 -32.06
C SER A 117 -23.64 -0.52 -30.55
N GLY A 118 -23.75 0.60 -29.84
CA GLY A 118 -24.05 0.67 -28.42
C GLY A 118 -22.83 0.50 -27.53
N ASP A 119 -21.63 0.75 -28.05
CA ASP A 119 -20.44 0.96 -27.24
C ASP A 119 -20.59 2.14 -26.29
N ILE A 120 -19.82 2.11 -25.20
CA ILE A 120 -19.71 3.23 -24.27
C ILE A 120 -18.25 3.69 -24.26
N PRO A 121 -17.96 4.97 -24.54
CA PRO A 121 -16.59 5.44 -24.66
C PRO A 121 -15.87 5.44 -23.30
N ALA A 122 -14.54 5.37 -23.36
CA ALA A 122 -13.69 5.63 -22.22
C ALA A 122 -13.90 7.06 -21.69
N THR A 123 -13.80 7.23 -20.38
CA THR A 123 -14.00 8.52 -19.72
C THR A 123 -12.92 8.78 -18.68
N TRP A 124 -12.62 10.06 -18.47
CA TRP A 124 -11.68 10.56 -17.48
C TRP A 124 -12.42 11.50 -16.52
N TRP A 125 -12.51 11.09 -15.26
CA TRP A 125 -13.20 11.80 -14.21
C TRP A 125 -12.20 12.53 -13.31
N GLN A 126 -12.57 13.72 -12.85
CA GLN A 126 -11.88 14.46 -11.78
C GLN A 126 -12.83 14.58 -10.60
N ILE A 127 -12.38 14.12 -9.43
CA ILE A 127 -13.12 14.12 -8.17
C ILE A 127 -12.31 14.92 -7.16
N ASP A 128 -12.95 15.74 -6.34
CA ASP A 128 -12.31 16.42 -5.23
C ASP A 128 -11.91 15.41 -4.14
N ALA A 129 -10.63 15.38 -3.77
CA ALA A 129 -10.06 14.37 -2.89
C ALA A 129 -10.57 14.46 -1.44
N TYR A 130 -11.17 15.60 -1.05
CA TYR A 130 -11.64 15.83 0.32
C TYR A 130 -13.16 15.72 0.43
N THR A 131 -13.86 16.45 -0.43
CA THR A 131 -15.33 16.51 -0.44
C THR A 131 -15.96 15.36 -1.22
N LYS A 132 -15.15 14.61 -1.99
CA LYS A 132 -15.60 13.52 -2.86
C LYS A 132 -16.55 13.99 -3.98
N ALA A 133 -16.62 15.30 -4.22
CA ALA A 133 -17.49 15.90 -5.22
C ALA A 133 -16.91 15.78 -6.63
N LEU A 134 -17.77 15.63 -7.63
CA LEU A 134 -17.36 15.64 -9.04
C LEU A 134 -16.89 17.04 -9.45
N LYS A 135 -15.64 17.15 -9.94
CA LYS A 135 -15.07 18.38 -10.51
C LYS A 135 -15.24 18.46 -12.03
N GLY A 136 -15.25 17.32 -12.71
CA GLY A 136 -15.54 17.28 -14.14
C GLY A 136 -15.29 15.91 -14.79
N ILE A 137 -15.76 15.78 -16.02
CA ILE A 137 -15.67 14.56 -16.83
C ILE A 137 -15.16 14.94 -18.22
N SER A 138 -14.33 14.10 -18.81
CA SER A 138 -13.97 14.17 -20.23
C SER A 138 -14.17 12.82 -20.89
N VAL A 139 -14.74 12.84 -22.09
CA VAL A 139 -14.86 11.66 -22.94
C VAL A 139 -13.57 11.50 -23.73
N MET A 140 -13.03 10.28 -23.77
CA MET A 140 -11.83 9.98 -24.54
C MET A 140 -12.24 9.63 -25.97
N GLU A 141 -12.21 10.62 -26.86
CA GLU A 141 -12.69 10.50 -28.25
C GLU A 141 -11.90 9.50 -29.11
N ARG A 142 -10.72 9.07 -28.64
CA ARG A 142 -9.75 8.29 -29.43
C ARG A 142 -9.69 6.81 -29.00
N GLY A 143 -10.82 6.30 -28.52
CA GLY A 143 -11.01 4.88 -28.19
C GLY A 143 -10.67 4.51 -26.74
N TYR A 144 -10.51 3.22 -26.51
CA TYR A 144 -10.32 2.58 -25.21
C TYR A 144 -8.88 2.67 -24.71
N PHE A 145 -8.70 2.70 -23.39
CA PHE A 145 -7.37 2.61 -22.79
C PHE A 145 -6.81 1.20 -22.98
N GLU A 146 -5.49 1.07 -23.05
CA GLU A 146 -4.85 -0.25 -22.98
C GLU A 146 -5.14 -0.89 -21.60
N PHE A 147 -5.37 -2.20 -21.61
CA PHE A 147 -5.60 -2.99 -20.42
C PHE A 147 -4.46 -4.01 -20.23
N PRO A 148 -3.76 -4.01 -19.07
CA PRO A 148 -3.99 -3.15 -17.91
C PRO A 148 -3.57 -1.69 -18.14
N PHE A 149 -4.16 -0.75 -17.39
CA PHE A 149 -3.85 0.67 -17.51
C PHE A 149 -2.48 0.98 -16.89
N ARG A 150 -1.49 1.30 -17.74
CA ARG A 150 -0.07 1.48 -17.34
C ARG A 150 0.53 2.75 -17.94
N ASN A 151 -0.29 3.79 -17.98
CA ASN A 151 0.09 5.11 -18.48
C ASN A 151 0.95 5.85 -17.46
N ALA A 152 1.88 6.68 -17.95
CA ALA A 152 2.64 7.55 -17.07
C ALA A 152 1.84 8.78 -16.73
N ILE A 153 1.87 9.16 -15.47
CA ILE A 153 1.13 10.30 -14.95
C ILE A 153 2.06 11.14 -14.09
N THR A 154 2.08 12.43 -14.35
CA THR A 154 2.88 13.40 -13.63
C THR A 154 2.00 14.50 -13.03
N LYS A 155 2.62 15.49 -12.38
CA LYS A 155 1.88 16.65 -11.84
C LYS A 155 1.16 17.45 -12.92
N GLN A 156 1.66 17.43 -14.15
CA GLN A 156 1.15 18.27 -15.23
C GLN A 156 0.58 17.46 -16.40
N TYR A 157 1.10 16.27 -16.67
CA TYR A 157 0.76 15.53 -17.89
C TYR A 157 0.35 14.10 -17.61
N MET A 158 -0.53 13.59 -18.48
CA MET A 158 -0.72 12.15 -18.68
C MET A 158 -0.09 11.77 -20.03
N TYR A 159 0.74 10.73 -20.03
CA TYR A 159 1.26 10.09 -21.23
C TYR A 159 0.53 8.76 -21.41
N CYS A 160 -0.40 8.75 -22.37
CA CYS A 160 -1.31 7.64 -22.61
C CYS A 160 -0.83 6.78 -23.78
N SER A 161 -0.63 5.48 -23.57
CA SER A 161 -0.45 4.53 -24.66
C SER A 161 -1.75 4.41 -25.47
N ARG A 162 -1.60 4.32 -26.79
CA ARG A 162 -2.67 4.04 -27.75
C ARG A 162 -2.09 3.17 -28.84
N ALA A 163 -2.26 1.85 -28.74
CA ALA A 163 -1.61 0.91 -29.65
C ALA A 163 -0.11 1.23 -29.81
N ASN A 164 0.33 1.61 -31.00
CA ASN A 164 1.74 1.81 -31.33
C ASN A 164 2.29 3.23 -31.07
N LYS A 165 1.59 4.06 -30.28
CA LYS A 165 1.99 5.44 -30.02
C LYS A 165 1.67 5.90 -28.60
N ILE A 166 2.28 7.02 -28.20
CA ILE A 166 2.02 7.73 -26.94
C ILE A 166 1.38 9.07 -27.25
N GLU A 167 0.29 9.37 -26.56
CA GLU A 167 -0.40 10.65 -26.57
C GLU A 167 -0.10 11.42 -25.28
N GLN A 168 0.06 12.73 -25.35
CA GLN A 168 0.27 13.59 -24.19
C GLN A 168 -0.99 14.44 -23.95
N TYR A 169 -1.51 14.41 -22.73
CA TYR A 169 -2.64 15.22 -22.29
C TYR A 169 -2.23 16.15 -21.14
N ASP A 170 -2.81 17.34 -21.10
CA ASP A 170 -2.72 18.23 -19.95
C ASP A 170 -3.63 17.70 -18.83
N LEU A 171 -3.08 17.53 -17.63
CA LEU A 171 -3.83 16.95 -16.51
C LEU A 171 -4.89 17.90 -15.94
N SER A 172 -4.67 19.21 -16.06
CA SER A 172 -5.57 20.25 -15.54
C SER A 172 -6.75 20.49 -16.48
N THR A 173 -6.47 20.66 -17.79
CA THR A 173 -7.50 20.97 -18.79
C THR A 173 -8.10 19.72 -19.43
N ARG A 174 -7.43 18.57 -19.30
CA ARG A 174 -7.74 17.28 -19.95
C ARG A 174 -7.67 17.34 -21.48
N GLN A 175 -7.06 18.38 -22.03
CA GLN A 175 -6.91 18.53 -23.48
C GLN A 175 -5.71 17.72 -23.99
N LEU A 176 -5.85 17.18 -25.19
CA LEU A 176 -4.76 16.56 -25.92
C LEU A 176 -3.75 17.64 -26.33
N ILE A 177 -2.50 17.47 -25.95
CA ILE A 177 -1.38 18.36 -26.30
C ILE A 177 -0.66 17.84 -27.54
N ASP A 178 -0.30 16.55 -27.54
CA ASP A 178 0.44 15.90 -28.62
C ASP A 178 -0.18 14.52 -28.90
N SER A 179 -0.63 14.29 -30.14
CA SER A 179 -1.29 13.06 -30.56
C SER A 179 -0.35 11.88 -30.78
N SER A 180 0.96 12.13 -30.76
CA SER A 180 1.99 11.17 -31.17
C SER A 180 3.37 11.65 -30.72
N ILE A 181 3.53 11.92 -29.41
CA ILE A 181 4.83 12.35 -28.88
C ILE A 181 5.89 11.26 -29.07
N VAL A 182 5.46 10.00 -29.08
CA VAL A 182 6.20 8.82 -29.54
C VAL A 182 5.31 8.05 -30.50
N GLN A 183 5.87 7.57 -31.60
CA GLN A 183 5.21 6.74 -32.60
C GLN A 183 6.17 5.63 -33.01
N LEU A 184 5.79 4.36 -32.83
CA LEU A 184 6.60 3.23 -33.26
C LEU A 184 6.44 3.03 -34.78
N ASP A 185 7.53 2.64 -35.43
CA ASP A 185 7.55 2.40 -36.88
C ASP A 185 6.64 1.24 -37.30
N ASN A 186 6.51 0.22 -36.44
CA ASN A 186 5.65 -0.91 -36.70
C ASN A 186 4.21 -0.65 -36.16
N PRO A 187 3.18 -0.56 -37.03
CA PRO A 187 1.79 -0.36 -36.61
C PRO A 187 1.20 -1.53 -35.81
N SER A 188 1.78 -2.73 -35.91
CA SER A 188 1.29 -3.89 -35.14
C SER A 188 1.84 -3.93 -33.72
N GLN A 189 2.89 -3.16 -33.41
CA GLN A 189 3.51 -3.14 -32.09
C GLN A 189 2.66 -2.32 -31.13
N LYS A 190 2.54 -2.74 -29.87
CA LYS A 190 1.75 -2.02 -28.86
C LYS A 190 2.65 -1.54 -27.73
N ILE A 191 2.49 -0.28 -27.33
CA ILE A 191 3.11 0.27 -26.12
C ILE A 191 2.28 -0.18 -24.92
N THR A 192 2.93 -0.86 -23.98
CA THR A 192 2.25 -1.58 -22.90
C THR A 192 2.40 -0.95 -21.53
N ALA A 193 3.49 -0.23 -21.28
CA ALA A 193 3.71 0.49 -20.04
C ALA A 193 4.56 1.73 -20.28
N ILE A 194 4.31 2.78 -19.52
CA ILE A 194 5.01 4.06 -19.61
C ILE A 194 5.31 4.54 -18.18
N THR A 195 6.53 5.03 -17.96
CA THR A 195 6.93 5.79 -16.77
C THR A 195 7.63 7.08 -17.21
N ALA A 196 7.31 8.20 -16.56
CA ALA A 196 7.93 9.49 -16.85
C ALA A 196 9.08 9.76 -15.86
N ILE A 197 10.20 10.23 -16.38
CA ILE A 197 11.36 10.63 -15.58
C ILE A 197 11.32 12.14 -15.38
N GLN A 198 11.35 12.57 -14.13
CA GLN A 198 11.41 13.97 -13.77
C GLN A 198 12.76 14.36 -13.19
N SER A 199 13.22 15.57 -13.51
CA SER A 199 14.36 16.24 -12.87
C SER A 199 13.98 17.68 -12.54
N SER A 200 14.19 18.08 -11.28
CA SER A 200 13.80 19.41 -10.79
C SER A 200 12.34 19.77 -11.06
N GLY A 201 11.45 18.78 -10.95
CA GLY A 201 10.01 18.94 -11.19
C GLY A 201 9.60 19.05 -12.66
N LYS A 202 10.52 18.86 -13.61
CA LYS A 202 10.23 18.84 -15.05
C LYS A 202 10.46 17.45 -15.63
N GLU A 203 9.59 17.02 -16.52
CA GLU A 203 9.76 15.79 -17.28
C GLU A 203 10.90 15.95 -18.29
N ILE A 204 11.86 15.04 -18.24
CA ILE A 204 13.03 15.07 -19.13
C ILE A 204 13.04 13.90 -20.11
N ALA A 205 12.38 12.79 -19.76
CA ALA A 205 12.36 11.59 -20.56
C ALA A 205 11.14 10.70 -20.24
N LEU A 206 10.82 9.80 -21.17
CA LEU A 206 9.89 8.71 -20.99
C LEU A 206 10.65 7.39 -21.04
N MET A 207 10.32 6.49 -20.12
CA MET A 207 10.59 5.07 -20.25
C MET A 207 9.31 4.41 -20.73
N TYR A 208 9.38 3.58 -21.77
CA TYR A 208 8.24 2.78 -22.16
C TYR A 208 8.64 1.38 -22.59
N SER A 209 7.70 0.46 -22.48
CA SER A 209 7.84 -0.89 -23.01
C SER A 209 6.84 -1.12 -24.13
N SER A 210 7.17 -2.05 -25.00
CA SER A 210 6.28 -2.43 -26.09
C SER A 210 6.40 -3.92 -26.42
N LYS A 211 5.39 -4.46 -27.09
CA LYS A 211 5.36 -5.84 -27.56
C LYS A 211 4.76 -5.93 -28.96
N LYS A 212 5.23 -6.91 -29.73
CA LYS A 212 4.69 -7.20 -31.06
C LYS A 212 3.52 -8.18 -31.01
N ASP A 213 3.62 -9.17 -30.14
CA ASP A 213 2.67 -10.24 -29.93
C ASP A 213 2.79 -10.77 -28.49
N TYR A 214 2.15 -11.90 -28.19
CA TYR A 214 2.08 -12.47 -26.83
C TYR A 214 3.14 -13.52 -26.51
N VAL A 215 4.04 -13.83 -27.44
CA VAL A 215 5.03 -14.93 -27.31
C VAL A 215 6.46 -14.49 -27.57
N SER A 216 6.64 -13.37 -28.28
CA SER A 216 7.93 -12.78 -28.57
C SER A 216 8.39 -11.88 -27.42
N SER A 217 9.71 -11.77 -27.28
CA SER A 217 10.33 -10.74 -26.45
C SER A 217 9.80 -9.34 -26.79
N GLY A 218 9.49 -8.57 -25.74
CA GLY A 218 9.19 -7.16 -25.86
C GLY A 218 10.45 -6.30 -25.95
N GLU A 219 10.24 -4.99 -26.02
CA GLU A 219 11.30 -3.99 -26.06
C GLU A 219 11.07 -2.94 -24.96
N PHE A 220 12.16 -2.51 -24.33
CA PHE A 220 12.20 -1.35 -23.44
C PHE A 220 12.95 -0.22 -24.11
N THR A 221 12.42 1.00 -24.01
CA THR A 221 13.01 2.19 -24.61
C THR A 221 13.04 3.35 -23.63
N LEU A 222 14.17 4.06 -23.59
CA LEU A 222 14.35 5.36 -22.95
C LEU A 222 14.34 6.46 -24.04
N PHE A 223 13.41 7.40 -23.93
CA PHE A 223 13.15 8.45 -24.91
C PHE A 223 13.32 9.84 -24.29
N SER A 224 14.13 10.70 -24.91
CA SER A 224 14.33 12.09 -24.50
C SER A 224 13.15 12.96 -24.94
N LEU A 225 12.49 13.62 -23.99
CA LEU A 225 11.42 14.57 -24.30
C LEU A 225 11.97 15.87 -24.91
N ALA A 226 13.16 16.29 -24.50
CA ALA A 226 13.78 17.53 -24.97
C ALA A 226 14.15 17.47 -26.45
N ASN A 227 14.73 16.35 -26.89
CA ASN A 227 15.23 16.19 -28.25
C ASN A 227 14.29 15.36 -29.14
N LYS A 228 13.25 14.74 -28.55
CA LYS A 228 12.36 13.77 -29.20
C LYS A 228 13.12 12.61 -29.87
N THR A 229 14.13 12.07 -29.18
CA THR A 229 14.99 10.99 -29.69
C THR A 229 15.06 9.82 -28.72
N VAL A 230 15.17 8.61 -29.26
CA VAL A 230 15.53 7.41 -28.48
C VAL A 230 16.97 7.55 -27.98
N LEU A 231 17.16 7.43 -26.66
CA LEU A 231 18.46 7.45 -26.01
C LEU A 231 19.04 6.05 -25.83
N PHE A 232 18.17 5.07 -25.58
CA PHE A 232 18.53 3.68 -25.36
C PHE A 232 17.35 2.78 -25.65
N SER A 233 17.61 1.59 -26.21
CA SER A 233 16.60 0.55 -26.37
C SER A 233 17.21 -0.84 -26.21
N THR A 234 16.45 -1.79 -25.70
CA THR A 234 16.87 -3.19 -25.54
C THR A 234 15.68 -4.14 -25.56
N TYR A 235 15.93 -5.38 -25.98
CA TYR A 235 14.94 -6.45 -25.80
C TYR A 235 14.84 -6.87 -24.35
N ILE A 236 13.63 -7.23 -23.94
CA ILE A 236 13.27 -7.74 -22.62
C ILE A 236 12.37 -8.98 -22.77
N GLY A 237 11.80 -9.46 -21.67
CA GLY A 237 10.97 -10.65 -21.64
C GLY A 237 9.65 -10.52 -22.42
N ILE A 238 8.87 -11.59 -22.36
CA ILE A 238 7.59 -11.70 -23.04
C ILE A 238 6.53 -10.88 -22.30
N ASN A 239 5.67 -10.18 -23.04
CA ASN A 239 4.58 -9.37 -22.50
C ASN A 239 5.04 -8.41 -21.37
N PRO A 240 5.92 -7.43 -21.64
CA PRO A 240 6.20 -6.40 -20.66
C PRO A 240 4.93 -5.63 -20.31
N GLN A 241 4.64 -5.46 -19.03
CA GLN A 241 3.39 -4.86 -18.56
C GLN A 241 3.56 -3.75 -17.53
N HIS A 242 4.70 -3.61 -16.85
CA HIS A 242 4.86 -2.52 -15.90
C HIS A 242 6.31 -2.05 -15.79
N ILE A 243 6.51 -0.74 -15.65
CA ILE A 243 7.83 -0.13 -15.44
C ILE A 243 7.75 0.70 -14.17
N LEU A 244 8.56 0.34 -13.18
CA LEU A 244 8.72 1.11 -11.96
C LEU A 244 10.12 1.70 -11.92
N ALA A 245 10.22 3.03 -12.00
CA ALA A 245 11.46 3.74 -11.76
C ALA A 245 11.59 4.09 -10.28
N PHE A 246 12.77 3.89 -9.72
CA PHE A 246 13.08 4.24 -8.33
C PHE A 246 14.44 4.93 -8.25
N PRO A 247 14.58 5.92 -7.36
CA PRO A 247 15.85 6.56 -7.09
C PRO A 247 16.66 5.66 -6.14
N GLU A 248 17.84 5.22 -6.57
CA GLU A 248 18.86 4.70 -5.66
C GLU A 248 19.97 5.72 -5.64
N SER A 249 20.50 6.17 -4.51
CA SER A 249 21.85 6.77 -4.41
C SER A 249 22.29 7.73 -5.55
N GLN A 250 21.40 8.56 -6.10
CA GLN A 250 21.61 9.43 -7.29
C GLN A 250 21.70 8.73 -8.66
N THR A 251 21.45 7.44 -8.75
CA THR A 251 21.29 6.58 -9.93
C THR A 251 19.82 6.26 -10.22
N LEU A 252 19.42 6.44 -11.48
CA LEU A 252 18.10 6.01 -11.94
C LEU A 252 18.19 4.53 -12.28
N MET A 253 17.45 3.72 -11.53
CA MET A 253 17.16 2.34 -11.87
C MET A 253 15.70 2.22 -12.27
N CYS A 254 15.39 1.25 -13.13
CA CYS A 254 14.02 0.80 -13.29
C CYS A 254 13.92 -0.72 -13.26
N ALA A 255 12.84 -1.19 -12.67
CA ALA A 255 12.37 -2.56 -12.77
C ALA A 255 11.29 -2.63 -13.84
N ILE A 256 11.37 -3.63 -14.71
CA ILE A 256 10.43 -3.86 -15.80
C ILE A 256 9.86 -5.26 -15.62
N LEU A 257 8.56 -5.32 -15.33
CA LEU A 257 7.83 -6.56 -15.16
C LEU A 257 7.37 -7.09 -16.51
N CYS A 258 7.78 -8.31 -16.81
CA CYS A 258 7.30 -9.11 -17.93
C CYS A 258 6.32 -10.15 -17.40
N GLU A 259 5.08 -10.11 -17.89
CA GLU A 259 4.01 -11.06 -17.55
C GLU A 259 4.42 -12.49 -17.89
N GLY A 260 5.20 -12.69 -18.96
CA GLY A 260 5.49 -14.02 -19.47
C GLY A 260 4.35 -14.55 -20.34
N THR A 261 4.32 -15.86 -20.52
CA THR A 261 3.28 -16.59 -21.24
C THR A 261 2.22 -17.05 -20.25
N PHE A 262 0.93 -16.87 -20.59
CA PHE A 262 -0.16 -17.27 -19.72
C PHE A 262 -0.08 -18.75 -19.30
N GLY A 263 -0.12 -19.02 -17.99
CA GLY A 263 -0.03 -20.37 -17.42
C GLY A 263 1.39 -20.96 -17.43
N SER A 264 2.40 -20.15 -17.76
CA SER A 264 3.81 -20.55 -17.78
C SER A 264 4.57 -19.83 -16.68
N ASN A 265 5.46 -20.55 -16.02
CA ASN A 265 6.31 -20.00 -14.96
C ASN A 265 7.53 -19.27 -15.55
N ASP A 266 7.30 -18.31 -16.43
CA ASP A 266 8.32 -17.58 -17.21
C ASP A 266 8.21 -16.04 -17.06
N SER A 267 7.47 -15.55 -16.07
CA SER A 267 7.50 -14.13 -15.70
C SER A 267 8.86 -13.73 -15.18
N LYS A 268 9.30 -12.53 -15.57
CA LYS A 268 10.61 -11.98 -15.19
C LYS A 268 10.50 -10.53 -14.74
N ILE A 269 11.39 -10.11 -13.85
CA ILE A 269 11.71 -8.70 -13.64
C ILE A 269 13.05 -8.42 -14.29
N PHE A 270 13.11 -7.45 -15.19
CA PHE A 270 14.36 -6.91 -15.72
C PHE A 270 14.74 -5.66 -14.94
N PHE A 271 16.02 -5.55 -14.58
CA PHE A 271 16.60 -4.36 -13.97
C PHE A 271 17.49 -3.66 -14.99
N VAL A 272 17.14 -2.44 -15.38
CA VAL A 272 18.00 -1.61 -16.24
C VAL A 272 18.73 -0.60 -15.38
N LEU A 273 20.05 -0.72 -15.36
CA LEU A 273 20.93 0.05 -14.48
C LEU A 273 21.70 1.09 -15.30
N LYS A 274 21.67 2.35 -14.86
CA LYS A 274 22.46 3.39 -15.52
C LYS A 274 23.97 3.16 -15.32
N PRO A 275 24.81 3.76 -16.18
CA PRO A 275 26.25 3.82 -15.97
C PRO A 275 26.64 4.41 -14.61
N ASN A 276 27.69 3.86 -14.01
CA ASN A 276 28.36 4.42 -12.84
C ASN A 276 29.88 4.52 -13.09
N SER A 277 30.64 5.04 -12.12
CA SER A 277 32.09 5.24 -12.27
C SER A 277 32.86 3.94 -12.55
N ASN A 278 32.30 2.79 -12.15
CA ASN A 278 32.92 1.47 -12.29
C ASN A 278 32.40 0.71 -13.53
N ASN A 279 31.23 1.08 -14.05
CA ASN A 279 30.67 0.53 -15.28
C ASN A 279 30.06 1.66 -16.13
N PRO A 280 30.75 2.14 -17.19
CA PRO A 280 30.27 3.23 -18.01
C PRO A 280 29.12 2.84 -18.95
N ASN A 281 28.74 1.57 -19.01
CA ASN A 281 27.67 1.07 -19.87
C ASN A 281 26.40 0.80 -19.07
N ILE A 282 25.25 0.90 -19.75
CA ILE A 282 23.99 0.41 -19.21
C ILE A 282 24.10 -1.10 -19.06
N SER A 283 23.81 -1.62 -17.86
CA SER A 283 23.73 -3.06 -17.62
C SER A 283 22.28 -3.48 -17.41
N ILE A 284 21.97 -4.68 -17.88
CA ILE A 284 20.65 -5.29 -17.76
C ILE A 284 20.83 -6.59 -16.98
N ASP A 285 20.02 -6.77 -15.95
CA ASP A 285 19.92 -8.02 -15.20
C ASP A 285 18.46 -8.48 -15.16
N SER A 286 18.22 -9.73 -14.80
CA SER A 286 16.87 -10.24 -14.66
C SER A 286 16.76 -11.33 -13.60
N ILE A 287 15.57 -11.44 -13.01
CA ILE A 287 15.21 -12.54 -12.13
C ILE A 287 13.90 -13.18 -12.58
N ASP A 288 13.80 -14.49 -12.43
CA ASP A 288 12.57 -15.26 -12.64
C ASP A 288 11.70 -15.17 -11.38
N ILE A 289 10.41 -14.87 -11.55
CA ILE A 289 9.53 -14.54 -10.42
C ILE A 289 8.25 -15.36 -10.34
N GLY A 290 7.81 -16.04 -11.39
CA GLY A 290 6.56 -16.79 -11.33
C GLY A 290 5.84 -16.91 -12.67
N ASP A 291 4.52 -16.99 -12.55
CA ASP A 291 3.56 -17.04 -13.65
C ASP A 291 2.67 -15.79 -13.63
N THR A 292 2.50 -15.20 -14.81
CA THR A 292 1.64 -14.05 -15.11
C THR A 292 1.85 -12.87 -14.15
N GLY A 293 3.04 -12.26 -14.20
CA GLY A 293 3.34 -11.03 -13.45
C GLY A 293 2.47 -9.84 -13.91
N ASN A 294 1.84 -9.13 -12.97
CA ASN A 294 0.81 -8.13 -13.31
C ASN A 294 1.12 -6.69 -12.83
N TYR A 295 1.74 -6.52 -11.66
CA TYR A 295 2.00 -5.20 -11.07
C TYR A 295 3.27 -5.17 -10.22
N LEU A 296 3.83 -3.97 -10.04
CA LEU A 296 5.02 -3.70 -9.23
C LEU A 296 4.70 -2.59 -8.22
N ALA A 297 5.12 -2.76 -6.98
CA ALA A 297 5.14 -1.71 -5.97
C ALA A 297 6.51 -1.70 -5.27
N GLU A 298 6.96 -0.55 -4.78
CA GLU A 298 8.20 -0.44 -4.01
C GLU A 298 7.93 0.19 -2.66
N PHE A 299 8.62 -0.32 -1.63
CA PHE A 299 8.63 0.28 -0.31
C PHE A 299 9.93 -0.06 0.41
N ASN A 300 10.67 0.97 0.81
CA ASN A 300 11.90 0.87 1.62
C ASN A 300 12.95 -0.10 1.06
N GLY A 301 13.21 -0.03 -0.25
CA GLY A 301 14.20 -0.89 -0.91
C GLY A 301 13.71 -2.31 -1.17
N ILE A 302 12.42 -2.59 -0.93
CA ILE A 302 11.78 -3.86 -1.27
C ILE A 302 10.86 -3.63 -2.46
N LEU A 303 11.08 -4.39 -3.53
CA LEU A 303 10.20 -4.45 -4.68
C LEU A 303 9.23 -5.61 -4.51
N LEU A 304 7.93 -5.33 -4.62
CA LEU A 304 6.86 -6.30 -4.63
C LEU A 304 6.38 -6.50 -6.06
N ALA A 305 6.39 -7.74 -6.53
CA ALA A 305 5.73 -8.14 -7.76
C ALA A 305 4.45 -8.90 -7.43
N VAL A 306 3.32 -8.38 -7.93
CA VAL A 306 2.02 -9.04 -7.85
C VAL A 306 1.94 -10.07 -8.97
N MET A 307 1.85 -11.34 -8.60
CA MET A 307 1.85 -12.48 -9.53
C MET A 307 0.43 -13.01 -9.68
N ASN A 308 -0.23 -12.69 -10.80
CA ASN A 308 -1.63 -13.06 -11.04
C ASN A 308 -1.78 -14.58 -11.14
N GLY A 309 -0.95 -15.23 -11.98
CA GLY A 309 -1.02 -16.67 -12.25
C GLY A 309 -0.50 -17.51 -11.09
N SER A 310 0.54 -17.05 -10.39
CA SER A 310 1.06 -17.73 -9.20
C SER A 310 0.24 -17.46 -7.92
N HIS A 311 -0.76 -16.57 -7.94
CA HIS A 311 -1.60 -16.25 -6.78
C HIS A 311 -0.83 -15.76 -5.54
N GLU A 312 0.26 -15.03 -5.75
CA GLU A 312 1.19 -14.61 -4.69
C GLU A 312 1.75 -13.20 -4.92
N ILE A 313 2.36 -12.62 -3.88
CA ILE A 313 3.31 -11.51 -4.01
C ILE A 313 4.72 -12.09 -3.92
N THR A 314 5.57 -11.78 -4.89
CA THR A 314 7.01 -12.02 -4.79
C THR A 314 7.71 -10.75 -4.30
N ALA A 315 8.47 -10.84 -3.20
CA ALA A 315 9.28 -9.74 -2.69
C ALA A 315 10.75 -9.91 -3.05
N VAL A 316 11.37 -8.81 -3.46
CA VAL A 316 12.75 -8.74 -3.95
C VAL A 316 13.47 -7.62 -3.23
N ASN A 317 14.68 -7.88 -2.75
CA ASN A 317 15.55 -6.83 -2.22
C ASN A 317 16.14 -6.06 -3.41
N LEU A 318 15.96 -4.74 -3.47
CA LEU A 318 16.47 -3.94 -4.58
C LEU A 318 17.99 -3.74 -4.57
N GLU A 319 18.63 -3.83 -3.40
CA GLU A 319 20.09 -3.63 -3.26
C GLU A 319 20.88 -4.76 -3.93
N ASP A 320 20.54 -6.00 -3.63
CA ASP A 320 21.25 -7.18 -4.14
C ASP A 320 20.45 -7.98 -5.19
N ARG A 321 19.20 -7.59 -5.44
CA ARG A 321 18.26 -8.22 -6.38
C ARG A 321 17.91 -9.66 -6.02
N SER A 322 18.08 -10.03 -4.74
CA SER A 322 17.73 -11.36 -4.24
C SER A 322 16.23 -11.49 -3.93
N LEU A 323 15.70 -12.70 -4.08
CA LEU A 323 14.35 -13.03 -3.65
C LEU A 323 14.31 -13.07 -2.11
N ILE A 324 13.45 -12.24 -1.51
CA ILE A 324 13.18 -12.26 -0.07
C ILE A 324 12.21 -13.38 0.26
N GLY A 325 11.15 -13.52 -0.55
CA GLY A 325 10.11 -14.50 -0.31
C GLY A 325 8.93 -14.38 -1.26
N LYS A 326 8.03 -15.37 -1.14
CA LYS A 326 6.78 -15.46 -1.89
C LYS A 326 5.64 -15.60 -0.89
N PHE A 327 4.63 -14.75 -1.02
CA PHE A 327 3.56 -14.59 -0.04
C PHE A 327 2.22 -14.91 -0.71
N PRO A 328 1.55 -16.02 -0.34
CA PRO A 328 0.29 -16.39 -0.96
C PRO A 328 -0.79 -15.34 -0.66
N VAL A 329 -1.57 -14.98 -1.68
CA VAL A 329 -2.67 -14.01 -1.55
C VAL A 329 -4.01 -14.70 -1.22
N GLY A 330 -4.08 -16.03 -1.36
CA GLY A 330 -5.30 -16.81 -1.07
C GLY A 330 -6.36 -16.68 -2.16
N THR A 331 -5.93 -16.60 -3.41
CA THR A 331 -6.77 -16.62 -4.61
C THR A 331 -6.50 -17.88 -5.43
N SER A 332 -7.33 -18.16 -6.45
CA SER A 332 -7.13 -19.29 -7.36
C SER A 332 -7.80 -19.06 -8.72
N GLY A 333 -7.39 -19.81 -9.74
CA GLY A 333 -7.97 -19.78 -11.08
C GLY A 333 -7.79 -18.41 -11.76
N TYR A 334 -8.83 -17.92 -12.42
CA TYR A 334 -8.79 -16.61 -13.10
C TYR A 334 -8.96 -15.41 -12.15
N ASN A 335 -9.06 -15.65 -10.84
CA ASN A 335 -9.32 -14.61 -9.84
C ASN A 335 -8.05 -14.12 -9.12
N GLY A 336 -6.90 -14.17 -9.79
CA GLY A 336 -5.61 -13.78 -9.24
C GLY A 336 -5.53 -12.32 -8.77
N PRO A 337 -4.49 -11.96 -8.02
CA PRO A 337 -4.26 -10.59 -7.59
C PRO A 337 -3.96 -9.66 -8.78
N ARG A 338 -4.25 -8.37 -8.63
CA ARG A 338 -4.17 -7.36 -9.69
C ARG A 338 -3.12 -6.30 -9.37
N GLU A 339 -3.42 -5.37 -8.48
CA GLU A 339 -2.54 -4.27 -8.11
C GLU A 339 -2.30 -4.25 -6.60
N ALA A 340 -1.24 -3.56 -6.18
CA ALA A 340 -0.90 -3.42 -4.78
C ALA A 340 -0.57 -1.97 -4.42
N VAL A 341 -0.94 -1.56 -3.21
CA VAL A 341 -0.49 -0.30 -2.61
C VAL A 341 -0.02 -0.58 -1.19
N ILE A 342 1.00 0.17 -0.74
CA ILE A 342 1.65 -0.02 0.55
C ILE A 342 1.49 1.28 1.33
N ASP A 343 0.97 1.20 2.56
CA ASP A 343 0.87 2.38 3.42
C ASP A 343 2.22 2.74 4.07
N PRO A 344 2.37 3.96 4.61
CA PRO A 344 3.62 4.37 5.25
C PRO A 344 4.05 3.50 6.45
N SER A 345 3.14 2.71 7.03
CA SER A 345 3.45 1.75 8.09
C SER A 345 3.85 0.36 7.56
N GLY A 346 3.90 0.17 6.25
CA GLY A 346 4.26 -1.09 5.60
C GLY A 346 3.10 -2.07 5.45
N ILE A 347 1.85 -1.65 5.69
CA ILE A 347 0.68 -2.49 5.41
C ILE A 347 0.46 -2.55 3.91
N VAL A 348 0.42 -3.76 3.37
CA VAL A 348 0.16 -4.01 1.96
C VAL A 348 -1.33 -4.26 1.76
N PHE A 349 -1.89 -3.62 0.74
CA PHE A 349 -3.23 -3.84 0.22
C PHE A 349 -3.12 -4.37 -1.20
N VAL A 350 -3.90 -5.39 -1.55
CA VAL A 350 -3.87 -6.02 -2.87
C VAL A 350 -5.28 -6.18 -3.40
N SER A 351 -5.55 -5.66 -4.59
CA SER A 351 -6.81 -5.92 -5.29
C SER A 351 -6.83 -7.33 -5.85
N THR A 352 -7.96 -8.02 -5.73
CA THR A 352 -8.12 -9.36 -6.30
C THR A 352 -9.42 -9.51 -7.06
N TYR A 353 -9.40 -10.40 -8.05
CA TYR A 353 -10.63 -10.78 -8.74
C TYR A 353 -11.49 -11.78 -7.97
N ASN A 354 -11.16 -12.10 -6.70
CA ASN A 354 -12.12 -12.73 -5.78
C ASN A 354 -13.20 -11.73 -5.29
N SER A 355 -13.20 -10.50 -5.80
CA SER A 355 -14.10 -9.40 -5.37
C SER A 355 -13.78 -8.89 -3.98
N ASP A 356 -12.49 -8.87 -3.64
CA ASP A 356 -11.99 -8.46 -2.33
C ASP A 356 -10.65 -7.72 -2.43
N ILE A 357 -10.29 -7.04 -1.33
CA ILE A 357 -8.94 -6.52 -1.08
C ILE A 357 -8.28 -7.39 -0.01
N ARG A 358 -7.05 -7.86 -0.27
CA ARG A 358 -6.22 -8.51 0.75
C ARG A 358 -5.34 -7.50 1.45
N LYS A 359 -5.25 -7.61 2.77
CA LYS A 359 -4.52 -6.68 3.63
C LYS A 359 -3.63 -7.44 4.61
N GLY A 360 -2.39 -7.01 4.78
CA GLY A 360 -1.49 -7.61 5.76
C GLY A 360 -0.08 -7.00 5.79
N LEU A 361 0.77 -7.58 6.64
CA LEU A 361 2.20 -7.29 6.69
C LEU A 361 2.95 -8.45 6.05
N LEU A 362 3.88 -8.15 5.14
CA LEU A 362 4.68 -9.21 4.50
C LEU A 362 5.56 -9.95 5.51
N SER A 363 5.98 -9.30 6.59
CA SER A 363 6.74 -9.93 7.67
C SER A 363 6.02 -11.12 8.31
N ASN A 364 4.69 -11.16 8.21
CA ASN A 364 3.87 -12.22 8.80
C ASN A 364 3.68 -13.41 7.87
N GLY A 365 4.19 -13.35 6.63
CA GLY A 365 4.10 -14.45 5.68
C GLY A 365 2.78 -14.54 4.90
N THR A 366 1.75 -13.77 5.27
CA THR A 366 0.39 -13.91 4.73
C THR A 366 -0.36 -12.56 4.68
N LEU A 367 -1.34 -12.45 3.77
CA LEU A 367 -2.29 -11.34 3.69
C LEU A 367 -3.67 -11.82 4.18
N GLU A 368 -3.86 -11.84 5.50
CA GLU A 368 -4.98 -12.55 6.13
C GLU A 368 -6.27 -11.74 6.21
N ASN A 369 -6.18 -10.41 6.20
CA ASN A 369 -7.38 -9.57 6.30
C ASN A 369 -8.01 -9.37 4.93
N ILE A 370 -9.34 -9.47 4.89
CA ILE A 370 -10.15 -9.31 3.67
C ILE A 370 -11.05 -8.10 3.86
N LEU A 371 -11.00 -7.16 2.91
CA LEU A 371 -11.94 -6.03 2.84
C LEU A 371 -12.85 -6.23 1.63
N ASP A 372 -14.12 -5.84 1.75
CA ASP A 372 -15.13 -6.01 0.70
C ASP A 372 -15.39 -4.67 -0.03
N PRO A 373 -14.83 -4.47 -1.22
CA PRO A 373 -15.03 -3.25 -2.00
C PRO A 373 -16.38 -3.21 -2.72
N LYS A 374 -17.24 -4.21 -2.56
CA LYS A 374 -18.54 -4.36 -3.24
C LYS A 374 -18.44 -4.51 -4.77
N GLY A 375 -17.26 -4.85 -5.27
CA GLY A 375 -16.98 -5.07 -6.69
C GLY A 375 -15.72 -5.94 -6.89
N LYS A 376 -15.34 -6.20 -8.14
CA LYS A 376 -14.03 -6.74 -8.49
C LYS A 376 -13.05 -5.59 -8.73
N PRO A 377 -12.12 -5.36 -7.78
CA PRO A 377 -11.18 -4.27 -7.88
C PRO A 377 -10.10 -4.52 -8.94
N GLU A 378 -9.75 -3.46 -9.68
CA GLU A 378 -8.54 -3.40 -10.52
C GLU A 378 -7.54 -2.45 -9.86
N GLY A 379 -7.65 -1.15 -10.12
CA GLY A 379 -6.77 -0.13 -9.57
C GLY A 379 -7.09 0.24 -8.13
N ILE A 380 -6.05 0.45 -7.32
CA ILE A 380 -6.16 0.89 -5.93
C ILE A 380 -5.14 1.98 -5.61
N ALA A 381 -5.51 2.93 -4.76
CA ALA A 381 -4.56 3.93 -4.24
C ALA A 381 -4.90 4.33 -2.80
N LEU A 382 -3.89 4.83 -2.09
CA LEU A 382 -4.06 5.51 -0.82
C LEU A 382 -4.13 7.01 -1.05
N ILE A 383 -5.28 7.61 -0.73
CA ILE A 383 -5.58 9.01 -0.99
C ILE A 383 -6.18 9.57 0.29
N ASN A 384 -5.53 10.59 0.86
CA ASN A 384 -5.93 11.20 2.14
C ASN A 384 -6.30 10.13 3.18
N GLY A 385 -5.37 9.21 3.47
CA GLY A 385 -5.55 8.20 4.53
C GLY A 385 -6.55 7.07 4.23
N ALA A 386 -7.38 7.22 3.21
CA ALA A 386 -8.37 6.23 2.79
C ALA A 386 -7.84 5.35 1.65
N LEU A 387 -8.33 4.10 1.60
CA LEU A 387 -8.11 3.23 0.45
C LEU A 387 -9.22 3.49 -0.58
N TRP A 388 -8.82 3.97 -1.76
CA TRP A 388 -9.70 4.17 -2.91
C TRP A 388 -9.54 3.01 -3.88
N VAL A 389 -10.66 2.45 -4.31
CA VAL A 389 -10.72 1.18 -5.05
C VAL A 389 -11.56 1.35 -6.30
N ALA A 390 -10.95 1.14 -7.48
CA ALA A 390 -11.63 1.09 -8.75
C ALA A 390 -12.24 -0.29 -8.99
N ASN A 391 -13.57 -0.39 -8.89
CA ASN A 391 -14.29 -1.62 -9.19
C ASN A 391 -14.50 -1.74 -10.70
N ALA A 392 -13.63 -2.48 -11.39
CA ALA A 392 -13.76 -2.67 -12.84
C ALA A 392 -14.99 -3.50 -13.20
N TYR A 393 -15.33 -4.49 -12.36
CA TYR A 393 -16.48 -5.37 -12.54
C TYR A 393 -17.31 -5.52 -11.27
N LYS A 394 -18.53 -6.03 -11.41
CA LYS A 394 -19.45 -6.28 -10.29
C LYS A 394 -18.94 -7.44 -9.45
N SER A 395 -19.29 -7.43 -8.17
CA SER A 395 -18.91 -8.52 -7.27
C SER A 395 -19.42 -9.88 -7.79
N GLY A 396 -18.53 -10.86 -7.87
CA GLY A 396 -18.83 -12.22 -8.31
C GLY A 396 -19.01 -12.42 -9.82
N SER A 397 -18.99 -11.37 -10.66
CA SER A 397 -19.11 -11.50 -12.12
C SER A 397 -18.06 -10.67 -12.87
N TYR A 398 -18.01 -10.80 -14.20
CA TYR A 398 -17.20 -9.95 -15.08
C TYR A 398 -18.06 -8.91 -15.81
N ASP A 399 -19.25 -8.63 -15.29
CA ASP A 399 -20.07 -7.52 -15.80
C ASP A 399 -19.44 -6.21 -15.36
N TYR A 400 -19.36 -5.24 -16.26
CA TYR A 400 -18.78 -3.93 -15.95
C TYR A 400 -19.50 -3.26 -14.77
N ASP A 401 -18.71 -2.72 -13.86
CA ASP A 401 -19.15 -1.85 -12.77
C ASP A 401 -18.79 -0.40 -13.11
N SER A 402 -19.24 0.54 -12.30
CA SER A 402 -19.10 1.98 -12.50
C SER A 402 -18.94 2.69 -11.16
N THR A 403 -18.23 2.08 -10.22
CA THR A 403 -18.07 2.58 -8.85
C THR A 403 -16.61 2.67 -8.43
N ILE A 404 -16.31 3.71 -7.65
CA ILE A 404 -15.15 3.78 -6.78
C ILE A 404 -15.61 3.54 -5.36
N THR A 405 -15.02 2.56 -4.68
CA THR A 405 -15.22 2.36 -3.24
C THR A 405 -14.12 3.09 -2.46
N ILE A 406 -14.52 3.81 -1.42
CA ILE A 406 -13.62 4.50 -0.49
C ILE A 406 -13.79 3.84 0.88
N MET A 407 -12.71 3.26 1.37
CA MET A 407 -12.65 2.65 2.70
C MET A 407 -11.80 3.53 3.60
N GLU A 408 -12.44 4.23 4.53
CA GLU A 408 -11.74 5.03 5.52
C GLU A 408 -10.92 4.10 6.41
N GLN A 409 -9.64 4.39 6.63
CA GLN A 409 -8.86 3.61 7.57
C GLN A 409 -9.04 4.20 8.96
N THR A 410 -9.62 3.43 9.88
CA THR A 410 -9.81 3.85 11.26
C THR A 410 -8.46 4.20 11.90
N VAL A 411 -8.41 5.38 12.52
CA VAL A 411 -7.29 5.82 13.35
C VAL A 411 -7.21 4.92 14.58
N GLY A 412 -6.14 4.13 14.69
CA GLY A 412 -5.81 3.41 15.91
C GLY A 412 -5.21 4.37 16.94
N ILE A 413 -5.84 4.50 18.11
CA ILE A 413 -5.25 5.16 19.27
C ILE A 413 -4.71 4.07 20.21
N PHE A 414 -3.41 4.11 20.50
CA PHE A 414 -2.80 3.22 21.48
C PHE A 414 -2.56 4.00 22.78
N ASN A 415 -3.33 3.66 23.81
CA ASN A 415 -3.16 4.23 25.14
C ASN A 415 -2.66 3.17 26.13
N ASN A 416 -1.52 3.45 26.77
CA ASN A 416 -0.95 2.61 27.83
C ASN A 416 -1.17 3.22 29.23
N ASP A 417 -1.90 4.33 29.36
CA ASP A 417 -2.16 4.98 30.64
C ASP A 417 -3.55 4.62 31.18
N ASN A 418 -3.58 3.98 32.36
CA ASN A 418 -4.80 3.55 33.04
C ASN A 418 -5.65 4.74 33.56
N ASP A 419 -5.10 5.96 33.57
CA ASP A 419 -5.80 7.15 34.09
C ASP A 419 -6.57 7.93 33.01
N ILE A 420 -6.50 7.49 31.74
CA ILE A 420 -7.39 8.02 30.70
C ILE A 420 -8.63 7.12 30.67
N SER A 421 -9.73 7.64 31.21
CA SER A 421 -10.97 6.88 31.37
C SER A 421 -11.79 6.78 30.09
N HIS A 422 -11.66 7.76 29.18
CA HIS A 422 -12.41 7.79 27.92
C HIS A 422 -11.60 8.40 26.78
N ILE A 423 -11.42 7.64 25.70
CA ILE A 423 -10.92 8.15 24.42
C ILE A 423 -12.05 7.99 23.40
N SER A 424 -12.38 9.08 22.73
CA SER A 424 -13.37 9.10 21.66
C SER A 424 -12.82 9.87 20.47
N ILE A 425 -13.08 9.36 19.27
CA ILE A 425 -12.77 10.05 18.03
C ILE A 425 -14.08 10.68 17.55
N ASP A 426 -14.10 12.00 17.43
CA ASP A 426 -15.21 12.70 16.79
C ASP A 426 -14.86 12.90 15.31
N GLU A 427 -15.28 11.93 14.49
CA GLU A 427 -15.06 11.95 13.05
C GLU A 427 -15.74 13.15 12.37
N ASN A 428 -16.90 13.62 12.88
CA ASN A 428 -17.63 14.73 12.31
C ASN A 428 -16.88 16.07 12.48
N GLN A 429 -16.16 16.21 13.58
CA GLN A 429 -15.37 17.41 13.87
C GLN A 429 -13.89 17.29 13.50
N ASN A 430 -13.46 16.14 12.97
CA ASN A 430 -12.06 15.80 12.73
C ASN A 430 -11.19 16.13 13.96
N SER A 431 -11.62 15.62 15.13
CA SER A 431 -10.96 15.88 16.41
C SER A 431 -10.80 14.61 17.23
N VAL A 432 -9.68 14.50 17.93
CA VAL A 432 -9.52 13.50 18.99
C VAL A 432 -9.96 14.14 20.29
N GLN A 433 -10.89 13.49 20.99
CA GLN A 433 -11.29 13.89 22.32
C GLN A 433 -10.93 12.79 23.31
N PHE A 434 -10.18 13.14 24.34
CA PHE A 434 -9.93 12.24 25.46
C PHE A 434 -10.20 12.94 26.79
N SER A 435 -10.64 12.16 27.76
CA SER A 435 -10.89 12.63 29.11
C SER A 435 -9.85 12.06 30.06
N VAL A 436 -9.23 12.94 30.84
CA VAL A 436 -8.28 12.57 31.90
C VAL A 436 -8.92 12.86 33.24
N GLU A 437 -9.10 11.84 34.06
CA GLU A 437 -9.58 11.99 35.43
C GLU A 437 -8.38 12.00 36.38
N THR A 438 -8.38 12.92 37.34
CA THR A 438 -7.26 13.09 38.28
C THR A 438 -7.77 13.19 39.70
N ASN A 439 -7.04 12.63 40.66
CA ASN A 439 -7.37 12.67 42.08
C ASN A 439 -6.85 13.95 42.78
N GLN A 440 -6.55 15.00 42.02
CA GLN A 440 -6.02 16.26 42.54
C GLN A 440 -6.94 17.42 42.14
N SER A 441 -7.04 18.42 43.02
CA SER A 441 -7.70 19.70 42.77
C SER A 441 -6.88 20.59 41.82
N GLU A 442 -6.24 20.00 40.82
CA GLU A 442 -5.46 20.70 39.81
C GLU A 442 -6.43 21.43 38.89
N SER A 443 -6.13 22.69 38.57
CA SER A 443 -7.02 23.51 37.73
C SER A 443 -6.65 23.46 36.25
N LEU A 444 -5.45 22.99 35.92
CA LEU A 444 -4.89 23.13 34.58
C LEU A 444 -4.21 21.85 34.10
N LEU A 445 -4.61 21.41 32.91
CA LEU A 445 -3.92 20.40 32.13
C LEU A 445 -3.27 21.07 30.93
N ARG A 446 -1.96 20.91 30.75
CA ARG A 446 -1.28 21.30 29.50
C ARG A 446 -1.17 20.09 28.60
N CYS A 447 -1.56 20.20 27.34
CA CYS A 447 -1.37 19.14 26.35
C CYS A 447 -0.57 19.67 25.16
N ARG A 448 0.44 18.90 24.76
CA ARG A 448 1.28 19.12 23.59
C ARG A 448 1.17 17.94 22.66
N ILE A 449 1.07 18.22 21.36
CA ILE A 449 1.25 17.25 20.30
C ILE A 449 2.65 17.38 19.77
N ILE A 450 3.37 16.27 19.78
CA ILE A 450 4.78 16.20 19.40
C ILE A 450 4.90 15.21 18.24
N ASP A 451 5.63 15.55 17.19
CA ASP A 451 5.99 14.58 16.15
C ASP A 451 7.08 13.61 16.62
N LEU A 452 7.44 12.63 15.78
CA LEU A 452 8.48 11.65 16.10
C LEU A 452 9.90 12.27 16.16
N GLN A 453 10.08 13.50 15.67
CA GLN A 453 11.34 14.23 15.75
C GLN A 453 11.43 15.10 17.01
N GLY A 454 10.37 15.14 17.82
CA GLY A 454 10.31 15.95 19.04
C GLY A 454 9.81 17.38 18.84
N ALA A 455 9.37 17.76 17.63
CA ALA A 455 8.84 19.09 17.37
C ALA A 455 7.40 19.19 17.87
N THR A 456 7.09 20.26 18.60
CA THR A 456 5.72 20.55 19.06
C THR A 456 4.89 21.11 17.91
N ILE A 457 3.84 20.38 17.54
CA ILE A 457 2.92 20.72 16.45
C ILE A 457 1.75 21.57 16.98
N VAL A 458 1.24 21.22 18.17
CA VAL A 458 0.14 21.92 18.84
C VAL A 458 0.43 21.95 20.35
N GLU A 459 0.14 23.06 21.01
CA GLU A 459 0.18 23.17 22.47
C GLU A 459 -1.05 23.93 22.95
N ASN A 460 -1.81 23.34 23.85
CA ASN A 460 -3.03 23.91 24.42
C ASN A 460 -3.05 23.69 25.94
N SER A 461 -3.75 24.56 26.65
CA SER A 461 -4.07 24.39 28.08
C SER A 461 -5.57 24.24 28.26
N PHE A 462 -5.97 23.36 29.15
CA PHE A 462 -7.36 22.99 29.40
C PHE A 462 -7.66 23.21 30.89
N GLU A 463 -8.77 23.89 31.16
CA GLU A 463 -9.29 24.01 32.51
C GLU A 463 -10.11 22.75 32.85
N GLY A 464 -9.96 22.26 34.07
CA GLY A 464 -10.63 21.07 34.54
C GLY A 464 -12.04 21.36 35.07
N GLU A 465 -12.97 20.45 34.82
CA GLU A 465 -14.28 20.46 35.47
C GLU A 465 -14.20 19.64 36.77
N TYR A 466 -14.60 20.25 37.89
CA TYR A 466 -14.67 19.55 39.18
C TYR A 466 -15.81 18.52 39.17
N VAL A 467 -15.47 17.25 39.30
CA VAL A 467 -16.47 16.15 39.35
C VAL A 467 -16.83 15.81 40.80
N SER A 468 -15.86 15.91 41.72
CA SER A 468 -16.04 15.79 43.17
C SER A 468 -15.02 16.65 43.91
N SER A 469 -15.08 16.69 45.24
CA SER A 469 -14.14 17.45 46.07
C SER A 469 -12.67 17.02 45.92
N ASP A 470 -12.43 15.83 45.39
CA ASP A 470 -11.14 15.18 45.24
C ASP A 470 -10.83 14.80 43.78
N LYS A 471 -11.72 15.09 42.83
CA LYS A 471 -11.54 14.71 41.42
C LYS A 471 -11.82 15.83 40.45
N THR A 472 -10.90 15.95 39.49
CA THR A 472 -11.01 16.87 38.36
C THR A 472 -10.98 16.09 37.05
N LEU A 473 -11.95 16.35 36.18
CA LEU A 473 -12.03 15.79 34.84
C LEU A 473 -11.61 16.84 33.82
N PHE A 474 -10.61 16.50 33.02
CA PHE A 474 -10.17 17.32 31.90
C PHE A 474 -10.70 16.70 30.61
N THR A 475 -11.45 17.47 29.83
CA THR A 475 -11.83 17.08 28.47
C THR A 475 -10.88 17.76 27.49
N VAL A 476 -9.96 16.98 26.94
CA VAL A 476 -9.00 17.45 25.95
C VAL A 476 -9.56 17.19 24.57
N ARG A 477 -9.83 18.26 23.81
CA ARG A 477 -10.20 18.16 22.39
C ARG A 477 -9.08 18.72 21.53
N ILE A 478 -8.59 17.90 20.62
CA ILE A 478 -7.51 18.23 19.70
C ILE A 478 -8.08 18.23 18.29
N PHE A 479 -8.22 19.43 17.71
CA PHE A 479 -8.65 19.58 16.33
C PHE A 479 -7.51 19.20 15.38
N LEU A 480 -7.74 18.19 14.55
CA LEU A 480 -6.71 17.61 13.68
C LEU A 480 -6.62 18.33 12.32
N LYS A 481 -7.49 19.32 12.07
CA LYS A 481 -7.59 20.02 10.78
C LYS A 481 -6.23 20.54 10.26
N ASN A 482 -5.33 20.94 11.16
CA ASN A 482 -4.02 21.48 10.80
C ASN A 482 -2.84 20.53 11.05
N ILE A 483 -3.09 19.31 11.53
CA ILE A 483 -2.06 18.30 11.77
C ILE A 483 -1.94 17.45 10.50
N MET A 484 -0.72 17.11 10.07
CA MET A 484 -0.51 16.24 8.90
C MET A 484 -0.78 14.77 9.27
N SER A 485 -1.04 13.89 8.31
CA SER A 485 -1.05 12.44 8.60
C SER A 485 0.33 12.01 9.14
N GLY A 486 0.36 11.29 10.26
CA GLY A 486 1.59 10.90 10.94
C GLY A 486 1.35 10.23 12.29
N ILE A 487 2.43 9.79 12.92
CA ILE A 487 2.44 9.29 14.29
C ILE A 487 2.87 10.44 15.20
N TYR A 488 2.11 10.66 16.26
CA TYR A 488 2.32 11.76 17.19
C TYR A 488 2.26 11.28 18.64
N ILE A 489 2.91 12.03 19.51
CA ILE A 489 2.85 11.86 20.95
C ILE A 489 2.01 13.01 21.50
N ALA A 490 0.85 12.69 22.06
CA ALA A 490 0.09 13.59 22.90
C ALA A 490 0.68 13.52 24.30
N GLU A 491 1.47 14.52 24.64
CA GLU A 491 2.01 14.69 25.97
C GLU A 491 1.11 15.60 26.78
N TYR A 492 0.75 15.19 27.99
CA TYR A 492 0.01 16.06 28.90
C TYR A 492 0.66 16.14 30.27
N THR A 493 0.56 17.32 30.88
CA THR A 493 1.12 17.62 32.19
C THR A 493 0.00 18.12 33.10
N ILE A 494 -0.10 17.50 34.27
CA ILE A 494 -1.09 17.82 35.31
C ILE A 494 -0.29 17.99 36.61
N GLY A 495 -0.29 19.20 37.19
CA GLY A 495 0.64 19.56 38.24
C GLY A 495 2.10 19.32 37.80
N ASN A 496 2.81 18.44 38.52
CA ASN A 496 4.18 18.02 38.18
C ASN A 496 4.26 16.66 37.44
N ALA A 497 3.14 15.98 37.24
CA ALA A 497 3.11 14.69 36.57
C ALA A 497 3.06 14.89 35.05
N ARG A 498 4.03 14.30 34.34
CA ARG A 498 4.10 14.28 32.88
C ARG A 498 3.69 12.90 32.37
N LYS A 499 2.80 12.87 31.39
CA LYS A 499 2.27 11.65 30.80
C LYS A 499 2.23 11.75 29.29
N THR A 500 2.21 10.61 28.62
CA THR A 500 2.28 10.52 27.16
C THR A 500 1.32 9.48 26.62
N MET A 501 0.58 9.84 25.59
CA MET A 501 -0.27 8.97 24.80
C MET A 501 0.24 8.97 23.35
N LEU A 502 0.34 7.80 22.73
CA LEU A 502 0.66 7.69 21.32
C LEU A 502 -0.64 7.76 20.51
N PHE A 503 -0.72 8.68 19.56
CA PHE A 503 -1.87 8.73 18.66
C PHE A 503 -1.40 8.82 17.21
N ILE A 504 -2.06 8.04 16.35
CA ILE A 504 -1.75 7.96 14.92
C ILE A 504 -2.79 8.80 14.20
N HIS A 505 -2.45 10.01 13.77
CA HIS A 505 -3.40 10.80 12.98
C HIS A 505 -3.29 10.42 11.51
N ARG A 506 -4.41 10.08 10.88
CA ARG A 506 -4.53 9.91 9.43
C ARG A 506 -5.61 10.89 8.96
N LYS A 507 -5.22 11.92 8.21
CA LYS A 507 -6.14 12.77 7.43
C LYS A 507 -6.67 12.02 6.25
#